data_AF-A0A3D6B5A9-F1
#
_entry.id   AF-A0A3D6B5A9-F1
#
_cell.length_a   1.000
_cell.length_b   1.000
_cell.length_c   1.000
_cell.angle_alpha   90.00
_cell.angle_beta   90.00
_cell.angle_gamma   90.00
#
_symmetry.space_group_name_H-M   'P 1'
#
loop_
_entity.id
_entity.type
_entity.pdbx_description
1 polymer ?
#
loop_
_entity_poly.entity_id
_entity_poly.type
_entity_poly.pdbx_seq_one_letter_code
_entity_poly.pdbx_strand_id
1 'polypeptide(L)'
;MKDRTVDIEIISSHINNLLIVAKEVISSEIKFDPNDHFAFMSLSFLTKQIEHCRSIMILISGKQYSDSMIIARTMLEGLIIIAWCHKNNPNHYGDLWSRYAVVADYKLYLKKNKSEISPEIANDIFARLDYYGSIFLTKKARKIKDTSLSPSQYSFTNKWLIDEQGNEIKISRMFEEIDGHLQNVYRDISGWIHWDISSIGQNIKHNAGIVQIAANNLNDGALALAIAFQSLFGLLEMVDFNLGLGFKPKFETIRLVYLQDISNLKSNTAEE
;
A
#
# COMPACT_ATOMS: atom_id res chain seq x y z
N MET A 1 15.93 8.82 -27.40
CA MET A 1 15.03 8.51 -26.27
C MET A 1 15.59 7.23 -25.67
N LYS A 2 16.05 7.25 -24.41
CA LYS A 2 16.76 6.11 -23.78
C LYS A 2 15.95 4.83 -23.95
N ASP A 3 16.60 3.74 -24.38
CA ASP A 3 15.97 2.43 -24.33
C ASP A 3 15.87 1.99 -22.87
N ARG A 4 14.67 2.10 -22.32
CA ARG A 4 14.35 1.73 -20.93
C ARG A 4 14.10 0.22 -20.78
N THR A 5 14.20 -0.57 -21.85
CA THR A 5 14.01 -2.02 -21.79
C THR A 5 15.05 -2.68 -20.88
N VAL A 6 16.32 -2.26 -20.96
CA VAL A 6 17.40 -2.74 -20.09
C VAL A 6 17.14 -2.39 -18.62
N ASP A 7 16.67 -1.17 -18.34
CA ASP A 7 16.30 -0.75 -16.98
C ASP A 7 15.19 -1.67 -16.42
N ILE A 8 14.16 -1.96 -17.22
CA ILE A 8 13.04 -2.85 -16.83
C ILE A 8 13.53 -4.26 -16.53
N GLU A 9 14.40 -4.84 -17.37
CA GLU A 9 14.92 -6.20 -17.20
C GLU A 9 15.75 -6.34 -15.91
N ILE A 10 16.65 -5.38 -15.67
CA ILE A 10 17.51 -5.37 -14.47
C ILE A 10 16.67 -5.24 -13.20
N ILE A 11 15.75 -4.27 -13.14
CA ILE A 11 14.93 -4.07 -11.93
C ILE A 11 14.00 -5.26 -11.71
N SER A 12 13.45 -5.84 -12.77
CA SER A 12 12.63 -7.05 -12.73
C SER A 12 13.36 -8.24 -12.07
N SER A 13 14.64 -8.42 -12.39
CA SER A 13 15.48 -9.46 -11.78
C SER A 13 15.62 -9.26 -10.27
N HIS A 14 15.91 -8.02 -9.83
CA HIS A 14 16.03 -7.67 -8.42
C HIS A 14 14.73 -7.85 -7.64
N ILE A 15 13.59 -7.50 -8.24
CA ILE A 15 12.27 -7.74 -7.66
C ILE A 15 11.99 -9.23 -7.49
N ASN A 16 12.34 -10.07 -8.47
CA ASN A 16 12.15 -11.51 -8.36
C ASN A 16 12.97 -12.10 -7.20
N ASN A 17 14.22 -11.66 -7.04
CA ASN A 17 15.05 -12.06 -5.90
C ASN A 17 14.44 -11.63 -4.57
N LEU A 18 13.95 -10.38 -4.49
CA LEU A 18 13.32 -9.85 -3.28
C LEU A 18 12.00 -10.59 -2.97
N LEU A 19 11.21 -10.93 -3.98
CA LEU A 19 10.00 -11.73 -3.85
C LEU A 19 10.27 -13.14 -3.33
N ILE A 20 11.40 -13.76 -3.70
CA ILE A 20 11.81 -15.06 -3.14
C ILE A 20 12.03 -14.93 -1.65
N VAL A 21 12.83 -13.95 -1.21
CA VAL A 21 13.09 -13.71 0.22
C VAL A 21 11.78 -13.38 0.95
N ALA A 22 10.92 -12.54 0.38
CA ALA A 22 9.64 -12.19 0.98
C ALA A 22 8.72 -13.40 1.17
N LYS A 23 8.71 -14.33 0.20
CA LYS A 23 7.98 -15.61 0.31
C LYS A 23 8.56 -16.50 1.39
N GLU A 24 9.88 -16.59 1.51
CA GLU A 24 10.53 -17.34 2.59
C GLU A 24 10.13 -16.80 3.96
N VAL A 25 10.12 -15.48 4.14
CA VAL A 25 9.68 -14.82 5.38
C VAL A 25 8.26 -15.26 5.75
N ILE A 26 7.28 -15.08 4.86
CA ILE A 26 5.88 -15.40 5.17
C ILE A 26 5.59 -16.90 5.27
N SER A 27 6.48 -17.76 4.75
CA SER A 27 6.34 -19.22 4.84
C SER A 27 7.03 -19.80 6.08
N SER A 28 7.80 -19.00 6.79
CA SER A 28 8.47 -19.40 8.03
C SER A 28 7.47 -19.46 9.20
N GLU A 29 7.81 -20.24 10.24
CA GLU A 29 7.07 -20.21 11.50
C GLU A 29 7.39 -18.90 12.23
N ILE A 30 6.49 -17.92 12.14
CA ILE A 30 6.66 -16.62 12.78
C ILE A 30 5.97 -16.66 14.16
N LYS A 31 6.77 -16.55 15.21
CA LYS A 31 6.28 -16.44 16.59
C LYS A 31 6.18 -14.96 16.97
N PHE A 32 5.01 -14.51 17.38
CA PHE A 32 4.77 -13.17 17.93
C PHE A 32 3.65 -13.22 18.98
N ASP A 33 3.57 -12.19 19.83
CA ASP A 33 2.51 -12.07 20.84
C ASP A 33 1.15 -11.90 20.13
N PRO A 34 0.12 -12.72 20.43
CA PRO A 34 -1.23 -12.53 19.86
C PRO A 34 -1.84 -11.14 20.08
N ASN A 35 -1.36 -10.38 21.06
CA ASN A 35 -1.77 -9.00 21.33
C ASN A 35 -0.89 -7.96 20.63
N ASP A 36 0.16 -8.37 19.93
CA ASP A 36 0.93 -7.49 19.05
C ASP A 36 0.19 -7.27 17.73
N HIS A 37 -0.79 -6.37 17.80
CA HIS A 37 -1.58 -6.00 16.65
C HIS A 37 -0.75 -5.33 15.54
N PHE A 38 0.38 -4.71 15.87
CA PHE A 38 1.24 -4.08 14.88
C PHE A 38 2.05 -5.11 14.10
N ALA A 39 2.55 -6.15 14.76
CA ALA A 39 3.13 -7.33 14.12
C ALA A 39 2.14 -7.95 13.12
N PHE A 40 0.90 -8.20 13.57
CA PHE A 40 -0.14 -8.77 12.72
C PHE A 40 -0.49 -7.87 11.51
N MET A 41 -0.60 -6.55 11.73
CA MET A 41 -0.78 -5.57 10.67
C MET A 41 0.38 -5.60 9.67
N SER A 42 1.63 -5.65 10.15
CA SER A 42 2.83 -5.63 9.31
C SER A 42 2.95 -6.87 8.43
N LEU A 43 2.65 -8.05 8.98
CA LEU A 43 2.58 -9.29 8.21
C LEU A 43 1.47 -9.24 7.15
N SER A 44 0.30 -8.72 7.51
CA SER A 44 -0.82 -8.55 6.56
C SER A 44 -0.47 -7.61 5.41
N PHE A 45 0.20 -6.49 5.72
CA PHE A 45 0.70 -5.57 4.71
C PHE A 45 1.76 -6.23 3.83
N LEU A 46 2.65 -7.04 4.41
CA LEU A 46 3.70 -7.74 3.66
C LEU A 46 3.11 -8.72 2.65
N THR A 47 2.11 -9.50 3.05
CA THR A 47 1.39 -10.39 2.12
C THR A 47 0.78 -9.60 0.96
N LYS A 48 0.19 -8.43 1.22
CA LYS A 48 -0.36 -7.58 0.16
C LYS A 48 0.70 -6.94 -0.73
N GLN A 49 1.83 -6.50 -0.19
CA GLN A 49 2.95 -6.04 -1.00
C GLN A 49 3.48 -7.15 -1.93
N ILE A 50 3.57 -8.39 -1.44
CA ILE A 50 3.99 -9.54 -2.26
C ILE A 50 3.00 -9.80 -3.40
N GLU A 51 1.69 -9.76 -3.13
CA GLU A 51 0.64 -9.91 -4.16
C GLU A 51 0.73 -8.80 -5.21
N HIS A 52 0.78 -7.53 -4.78
CA HIS A 52 0.86 -6.38 -5.65
C HIS A 52 2.12 -6.37 -6.52
N CYS A 53 3.27 -6.74 -5.94
CA CYS A 53 4.53 -6.84 -6.65
C CYS A 53 4.45 -7.90 -7.77
N ARG A 54 3.82 -9.07 -7.51
CA ARG A 54 3.56 -10.06 -8.57
C ARG A 54 2.62 -9.52 -9.65
N SER A 55 1.58 -8.77 -9.28
CA SER A 55 0.68 -8.15 -10.26
C SER A 55 1.40 -7.14 -11.15
N ILE A 56 2.31 -6.32 -10.59
CA ILE A 56 3.16 -5.43 -11.39
C ILE A 56 4.00 -6.24 -12.37
N MET A 57 4.67 -7.30 -11.93
CA MET A 57 5.49 -8.15 -12.82
C MET A 57 4.69 -8.76 -13.98
N ILE A 58 3.44 -9.15 -13.74
CA ILE A 58 2.53 -9.64 -14.78
C ILE A 58 2.20 -8.53 -15.79
N LEU A 59 1.85 -7.33 -15.31
CA LEU A 59 1.53 -6.18 -16.17
C LEU A 59 2.73 -5.73 -17.00
N ILE A 60 3.92 -5.69 -16.40
CA ILE A 60 5.19 -5.36 -17.07
C ILE A 60 5.46 -6.36 -18.18
N SER A 61 5.28 -7.66 -17.93
CA SER A 61 5.43 -8.71 -18.95
C SER A 61 4.42 -8.57 -20.09
N GLY A 62 3.20 -8.12 -19.78
CA GLY A 62 2.15 -7.77 -20.74
C GLY A 62 2.34 -6.41 -21.42
N LYS A 63 3.44 -5.70 -21.14
CA LYS A 63 3.72 -4.33 -21.61
C LYS A 63 2.67 -3.29 -21.19
N GLN A 64 1.88 -3.57 -20.17
CA GLN A 64 0.87 -2.68 -19.58
C GLN A 64 1.52 -1.77 -18.53
N TYR A 65 2.50 -0.97 -18.98
CA TYR A 65 3.38 -0.19 -18.10
C TYR A 65 2.63 0.86 -17.27
N SER A 66 1.77 1.67 -17.92
CA SER A 66 1.05 2.73 -17.21
C SER A 66 0.01 2.20 -16.22
N ASP A 67 -0.59 1.04 -16.49
CA ASP A 67 -1.51 0.40 -15.53
C ASP A 67 -0.78 -0.18 -14.32
N SER A 68 0.47 -0.62 -14.49
CA SER A 68 1.30 -1.08 -13.37
C SER A 68 1.58 0.02 -12.35
N MET A 69 1.54 1.29 -12.76
CA MET A 69 1.69 2.45 -11.88
C MET A 69 0.57 2.58 -10.84
N ILE A 70 -0.64 2.10 -11.16
CA ILE A 70 -1.79 2.14 -10.24
C ILE A 70 -1.51 1.25 -9.02
N ILE A 71 -0.97 0.06 -9.29
CA ILE A 71 -0.58 -0.89 -8.26
C ILE A 71 0.64 -0.37 -7.50
N ALA A 72 1.64 0.18 -8.20
CA ALA A 72 2.83 0.76 -7.57
C ALA A 72 2.48 1.89 -6.60
N ARG A 73 1.53 2.77 -6.95
CA ARG A 73 1.02 3.80 -6.02
C ARG A 73 0.40 3.19 -4.78
N THR A 74 -0.39 2.13 -4.93
CA THR A 74 -1.04 1.44 -3.80
C THR A 74 0.02 0.81 -2.88
N MET A 75 1.08 0.24 -3.46
CA MET A 75 2.24 -0.27 -2.70
C MET A 75 2.93 0.86 -1.92
N LEU A 76 3.14 2.02 -2.54
CA LEU A 76 3.75 3.18 -1.90
C LEU A 76 2.89 3.74 -0.75
N GLU A 77 1.57 3.86 -0.95
CA GLU A 77 0.64 4.25 0.12
C GLU A 77 0.70 3.26 1.29
N GLY A 78 0.71 1.96 1.01
CA GLY A 78 0.84 0.92 2.03
C GLY A 78 2.13 1.06 2.84
N LEU A 79 3.28 1.28 2.18
CA LEU A 79 4.57 1.52 2.83
C LEU A 79 4.54 2.77 3.73
N ILE A 80 3.98 3.87 3.22
CA ILE A 80 3.97 5.14 3.97
C ILE A 80 3.03 5.06 5.18
N ILE A 81 1.86 4.45 5.03
CA ILE A 81 0.92 4.24 6.14
C ILE A 81 1.59 3.45 7.25
N ILE A 82 2.23 2.32 6.93
CA ILE A 82 2.82 1.46 7.96
C ILE A 82 4.08 2.07 8.58
N ALA A 83 4.93 2.74 7.79
CA ALA A 83 6.07 3.50 8.31
C ALA A 83 5.63 4.62 9.25
N TRP A 84 4.54 5.31 8.91
CA TRP A 84 3.95 6.34 9.74
C TRP A 84 3.38 5.78 11.05
N CYS A 85 2.68 4.63 11.00
CA CYS A 85 2.18 3.95 12.18
C CYS A 85 3.33 3.51 13.10
N HIS A 86 4.37 2.91 12.52
CA HIS A 86 5.58 2.48 13.22
C HIS A 86 6.27 3.64 13.95
N LYS A 87 6.39 4.79 13.28
CA LYS A 87 7.05 5.99 13.83
C LYS A 87 6.24 6.63 14.98
N ASN A 88 4.92 6.72 14.84
CA ASN A 88 4.11 7.54 15.74
C ASN A 88 3.61 6.76 16.97
N ASN A 89 2.97 5.60 16.78
CA ASN A 89 2.49 4.76 17.88
C ASN A 89 2.06 3.37 17.35
N PRO A 90 3.00 2.42 17.21
CA PRO A 90 2.72 1.13 16.56
C PRO A 90 1.60 0.36 17.27
N ASN A 91 1.64 0.31 18.60
CA ASN A 91 0.64 -0.41 19.41
C ASN A 91 -0.77 0.17 19.21
N HIS A 92 -0.91 1.50 19.27
CA HIS A 92 -2.20 2.15 19.08
C HIS A 92 -2.76 1.95 17.67
N TYR A 93 -1.93 2.18 16.63
CA TYR A 93 -2.41 2.09 15.25
C TYR A 93 -2.62 0.64 14.79
N GLY A 94 -1.83 -0.31 15.27
CA GLY A 94 -2.07 -1.74 15.08
C GLY A 94 -3.41 -2.17 15.67
N ASP A 95 -3.70 -1.75 16.91
CA ASP A 95 -4.97 -2.02 17.59
C ASP A 95 -6.15 -1.36 16.85
N LEU A 96 -6.03 -0.09 16.45
CA LEU A 96 -7.05 0.59 15.63
C LEU A 96 -7.32 -0.14 14.31
N TRP A 97 -6.27 -0.52 13.59
CA TRP A 97 -6.41 -1.26 12.34
C TRP A 97 -7.15 -2.59 12.56
N SER A 98 -6.74 -3.34 13.58
CA SER A 98 -7.35 -4.64 13.93
C SER A 98 -8.82 -4.49 14.32
N ARG A 99 -9.15 -3.52 15.17
CA ARG A 99 -10.54 -3.25 15.61
C ARG A 99 -11.45 -2.80 14.48
N TYR A 100 -10.90 -2.15 13.45
CA TYR A 100 -11.71 -1.71 12.31
C TYR A 100 -12.29 -2.88 11.50
N ALA A 101 -11.77 -4.10 11.65
CA ALA A 101 -12.37 -5.31 11.07
C ALA A 101 -13.85 -5.45 11.46
N VAL A 102 -14.22 -5.06 12.69
CA VAL A 102 -15.61 -5.10 13.17
C VAL A 102 -16.51 -4.14 12.36
N VAL A 103 -16.02 -2.95 12.04
CA VAL A 103 -16.74 -1.98 11.19
C VAL A 103 -16.85 -2.48 9.76
N ALA A 104 -15.80 -3.14 9.24
CA ALA A 104 -15.82 -3.75 7.93
C ALA A 104 -16.88 -4.87 7.85
N ASP A 105 -16.92 -5.77 8.85
CA ASP A 105 -17.91 -6.84 8.96
C ASP A 105 -19.34 -6.29 9.05
N TYR A 106 -19.56 -5.24 9.84
CA TYR A 106 -20.86 -4.57 9.90
C TYR A 106 -21.28 -3.98 8.54
N LYS A 107 -20.35 -3.33 7.83
CA LYS A 107 -20.65 -2.80 6.48
C LYS A 107 -20.95 -3.90 5.47
N LEU A 108 -20.30 -5.07 5.60
CA LEU A 108 -20.61 -6.24 4.78
C LEU A 108 -21.99 -6.81 5.14
N TYR A 109 -22.31 -6.89 6.43
CA TYR A 109 -23.64 -7.28 6.92
C TYR A 109 -24.74 -6.41 6.32
N LEU A 110 -24.55 -5.08 6.28
CA LEU A 110 -25.52 -4.15 5.68
C LEU A 110 -25.72 -4.33 4.17
N LYS A 111 -24.72 -4.85 3.44
CA LYS A 111 -24.79 -5.07 2.00
C LYS A 111 -25.39 -6.41 1.60
N LYS A 112 -25.31 -7.40 2.49
CA LYS A 112 -25.82 -8.76 2.25
C LYS A 112 -27.33 -8.85 2.46
N ASN A 113 -27.95 -9.83 1.82
CA ASN A 113 -29.35 -10.14 2.10
C ASN A 113 -29.47 -10.72 3.52
N LYS A 114 -30.26 -10.07 4.39
CA LYS A 114 -30.35 -10.43 5.81
C LYS A 114 -30.85 -11.86 6.05
N SER A 115 -31.61 -12.43 5.11
CA SER A 115 -32.08 -13.82 5.18
C SER A 115 -30.97 -14.86 5.01
N GLU A 116 -29.79 -14.46 4.53
CA GLU A 116 -28.64 -15.35 4.31
C GLU A 116 -27.66 -15.38 5.49
N ILE A 117 -27.88 -14.55 6.50
CA ILE A 117 -26.99 -14.42 7.66
C ILE A 117 -27.66 -15.06 8.86
N SER A 118 -26.98 -16.00 9.51
CA SER A 118 -27.51 -16.61 10.73
C SER A 118 -27.65 -15.56 11.84
N PRO A 119 -28.66 -15.67 12.72
CA PRO A 119 -28.81 -14.79 13.86
C PRO A 119 -27.56 -14.73 14.76
N GLU A 120 -26.83 -15.85 14.88
CA GLU A 120 -25.59 -15.94 15.65
C GLU A 120 -24.49 -15.02 15.12
N ILE A 121 -24.23 -15.04 13.81
CA ILE A 121 -23.23 -14.16 13.17
C ILE A 121 -23.64 -12.70 13.31
N ALA A 122 -24.93 -12.39 13.13
CA ALA A 122 -25.43 -11.04 13.31
C ALA A 122 -25.22 -10.54 14.75
N ASN A 123 -25.56 -11.36 15.75
CA ASN A 123 -25.38 -11.03 17.16
C ASN A 123 -23.91 -10.82 17.52
N ASP A 124 -23.00 -11.66 17.03
CA ASP A 124 -21.55 -11.48 17.22
C ASP A 124 -21.06 -10.15 16.62
N ILE A 125 -21.45 -9.83 15.39
CA ILE A 125 -21.10 -8.54 14.76
C ILE A 125 -21.58 -7.37 15.62
N PHE A 126 -22.84 -7.40 16.07
CA PHE A 126 -23.40 -6.31 16.88
C PHE A 126 -22.74 -6.21 18.27
N ALA A 127 -22.45 -7.33 18.93
CA ALA A 127 -21.77 -7.36 20.22
C ALA A 127 -20.35 -6.76 20.12
N ARG A 128 -19.58 -7.17 19.12
CA ARG A 128 -18.25 -6.59 18.86
C ARG A 128 -18.34 -5.12 18.47
N LEU A 129 -19.36 -4.72 17.71
CA LEU A 129 -19.56 -3.33 17.29
C LEU A 129 -19.90 -2.42 18.47
N ASP A 130 -20.66 -2.92 19.44
CA ASP A 130 -20.95 -2.16 20.67
C ASP A 130 -19.68 -1.91 21.48
N TYR A 131 -18.83 -2.93 21.59
CA TYR A 131 -17.57 -2.87 22.33
C TYR A 131 -16.50 -2.01 21.63
N TYR A 132 -16.24 -2.26 20.34
CA TYR A 132 -15.14 -1.63 19.59
C TYR A 132 -15.56 -0.51 18.64
N GLY A 133 -16.82 -0.43 18.22
CA GLY A 133 -17.23 0.44 17.11
C GLY A 133 -17.25 1.93 17.44
N SER A 134 -17.37 2.30 18.72
CA SER A 134 -17.59 3.68 19.17
C SER A 134 -16.50 4.66 18.71
N ILE A 135 -15.25 4.20 18.63
CA ILE A 135 -14.09 4.99 18.17
C ILE A 135 -14.19 5.35 16.69
N PHE A 136 -14.87 4.55 15.86
CA PHE A 136 -15.00 4.76 14.42
C PHE A 136 -16.28 5.50 14.02
N LEU A 137 -17.00 6.08 14.98
CA LEU A 137 -18.21 6.83 14.69
C LEU A 137 -17.88 8.14 13.94
N THR A 138 -18.70 8.49 12.96
CA THR A 138 -18.64 9.82 12.34
C THR A 138 -18.88 10.92 13.39
N LYS A 139 -18.40 12.14 13.13
CA LYS A 139 -18.65 13.30 14.02
C LYS A 139 -20.14 13.50 14.30
N LYS A 140 -20.99 13.28 13.28
CA LYS A 140 -22.45 13.36 13.40
C LYS A 140 -22.98 12.26 14.32
N ALA A 141 -22.56 11.01 14.13
CA ALA A 141 -23.03 9.88 14.93
C ALA A 141 -22.59 9.98 16.40
N ARG A 142 -21.38 10.49 16.69
CA ARG A 142 -20.93 10.71 18.08
C ARG A 142 -21.82 11.66 18.86
N LYS A 143 -22.30 12.74 18.22
CA LYS A 143 -23.23 13.70 18.86
C LYS A 143 -24.61 13.11 19.16
N ILE A 144 -25.02 12.07 18.42
CA ILE A 144 -26.34 11.43 18.55
C ILE A 144 -26.29 10.19 19.46
N LYS A 145 -25.10 9.62 19.70
CA LYS A 145 -24.95 8.45 20.59
C LYS A 145 -25.47 8.73 22.01
N ASP A 146 -25.39 9.98 22.47
CA ASP A 146 -25.95 10.43 23.75
C ASP A 146 -27.49 10.38 23.83
N THR A 147 -28.20 10.13 22.73
CA THR A 147 -29.67 10.20 22.67
C THR A 147 -30.37 8.86 22.40
N SER A 148 -29.89 7.75 22.97
CA SER A 148 -30.61 6.45 23.02
C SER A 148 -30.96 5.79 21.66
N LEU A 149 -30.15 5.97 20.62
CA LEU A 149 -30.31 5.21 19.36
C LEU A 149 -29.73 3.80 19.45
N SER A 150 -30.28 2.87 18.66
CA SER A 150 -29.73 1.51 18.56
C SER A 150 -28.45 1.49 17.69
N PRO A 151 -27.50 0.56 17.93
CA PRO A 151 -26.27 0.41 17.15
C PRO A 151 -26.47 0.33 15.62
N SER A 152 -27.61 -0.21 15.17
CA SER A 152 -27.97 -0.33 13.74
C SER A 152 -28.19 1.01 13.02
N GLN A 153 -28.28 2.11 13.76
CA GLN A 153 -28.54 3.46 13.22
C GLN A 153 -27.27 4.33 13.17
N TYR A 154 -26.14 3.82 13.67
CA TYR A 154 -24.90 4.59 13.67
C TYR A 154 -24.21 4.59 12.31
N SER A 155 -23.68 5.77 11.95
CA SER A 155 -22.82 5.93 10.78
C SER A 155 -21.35 5.95 11.21
N PHE A 156 -20.58 5.01 10.66
CA PHE A 156 -19.15 4.84 10.90
C PHE A 156 -18.30 5.46 9.79
N THR A 157 -17.08 5.88 10.12
CA THR A 157 -16.10 6.39 9.16
C THR A 157 -15.77 5.33 8.12
N ASN A 158 -15.35 5.76 6.92
CA ASN A 158 -14.89 4.84 5.87
C ASN A 158 -13.42 4.45 5.98
N LYS A 159 -12.72 4.99 6.98
CA LYS A 159 -11.30 4.78 7.20
C LYS A 159 -11.07 4.48 8.67
N TRP A 160 -10.14 3.56 8.91
CA TRP A 160 -9.66 3.17 10.24
C TRP A 160 -8.64 4.17 10.78
N LEU A 161 -7.92 4.83 9.88
CA LEU A 161 -6.80 5.71 10.19
C LEU A 161 -7.32 7.09 10.62
N ILE A 162 -7.49 7.24 11.92
CA ILE A 162 -8.08 8.41 12.58
C ILE A 162 -7.20 8.90 13.72
N ASP A 163 -7.30 10.19 14.06
CA ASP A 163 -6.68 10.78 15.24
C ASP A 163 -7.50 10.51 16.53
N GLU A 164 -7.00 10.99 17.67
CA GLU A 164 -7.68 10.84 18.98
C GLU A 164 -9.05 11.50 19.02
N GLN A 165 -9.26 12.54 18.20
CA GLN A 165 -10.55 13.22 18.04
C GLN A 165 -11.41 12.54 16.96
N GLY A 166 -10.95 11.41 16.41
CA GLY A 166 -11.56 10.61 15.36
C GLY A 166 -11.73 11.35 14.02
N ASN A 167 -10.85 12.31 13.72
CA ASN A 167 -10.72 12.86 12.38
C ASN A 167 -9.85 11.95 11.52
N GLU A 168 -10.14 11.89 10.22
CA GLU A 168 -9.30 11.17 9.26
C GLU A 168 -7.89 11.76 9.19
N ILE A 169 -6.87 10.90 9.28
CA ILE A 169 -5.49 11.27 9.00
C ILE A 169 -5.22 11.09 7.51
N LYS A 170 -4.80 12.17 6.83
CA LYS A 170 -4.55 12.16 5.39
C LYS A 170 -3.17 11.59 5.06
N ILE A 171 -3.11 10.79 3.99
CA ILE A 171 -1.85 10.23 3.46
C ILE A 171 -0.83 11.33 3.12
N SER A 172 -1.25 12.49 2.62
CA SER A 172 -0.34 13.60 2.30
C SER A 172 0.48 14.05 3.51
N ARG A 173 -0.15 14.11 4.69
CA ARG A 173 0.53 14.43 5.95
C ARG A 173 1.54 13.35 6.34
N MET A 174 1.24 12.09 6.08
CA MET A 174 2.15 10.97 6.39
C MET A 174 3.40 11.03 5.52
N PHE A 175 3.27 11.39 4.24
CA PHE A 175 4.41 11.62 3.36
C PHE A 175 5.31 12.76 3.89
N GLU A 176 4.73 13.89 4.28
CA GLU A 176 5.48 15.02 4.85
C GLU A 176 6.28 14.63 6.11
N GLU A 177 5.72 13.74 6.94
CA GLU A 177 6.35 13.30 8.18
C GLU A 177 7.35 12.14 8.00
N ILE A 178 7.23 11.34 6.94
CA ILE A 178 8.09 10.17 6.68
C ILE A 178 9.16 10.48 5.63
N ASP A 179 8.75 10.90 4.43
CA ASP A 179 9.66 11.20 3.32
C ASP A 179 8.95 12.10 2.28
N GLY A 180 9.31 13.38 2.30
CA GLY A 180 8.79 14.37 1.35
C GLY A 180 9.21 14.10 -0.10
N HIS A 181 10.30 13.37 -0.35
CA HIS A 181 10.71 13.02 -1.72
C HIS A 181 9.74 12.01 -2.34
N LEU A 182 9.28 11.02 -1.54
CA LEU A 182 8.27 10.05 -2.00
C LEU A 182 6.92 10.73 -2.28
N GLN A 183 6.63 11.88 -1.67
CA GLN A 183 5.43 12.67 -1.98
C GLN A 183 5.42 13.16 -3.42
N ASN A 184 6.57 13.57 -3.96
CA ASN A 184 6.68 14.03 -5.35
C ASN A 184 6.39 12.87 -6.30
N VAL A 185 7.03 11.72 -6.07
CA VAL A 185 6.76 10.49 -6.82
C VAL A 185 5.27 10.14 -6.75
N TYR A 186 4.68 10.15 -5.56
CA TYR A 186 3.25 9.87 -5.39
C TYR A 186 2.34 10.80 -6.19
N ARG A 187 2.62 12.11 -6.18
CA ARG A 187 1.83 13.12 -6.89
C ARG A 187 1.85 12.90 -8.40
N ASP A 188 3.03 12.63 -8.95
CA ASP A 188 3.20 12.43 -10.39
C ASP A 188 2.38 11.23 -10.90
N ILE A 189 2.26 10.18 -10.08
CA ILE A 189 1.46 8.98 -10.39
C ILE A 189 -0.02 9.23 -10.22
N SER A 190 -0.40 10.04 -9.23
CA SER A 190 -1.81 10.30 -8.93
C SER A 190 -2.52 11.01 -10.08
N GLY A 191 -1.81 11.85 -10.85
CA GLY A 191 -2.38 12.53 -12.02
C GLY A 191 -2.86 11.54 -13.09
N TRP A 192 -2.10 10.47 -13.34
CA TRP A 192 -2.49 9.40 -14.28
C TRP A 192 -3.80 8.73 -13.87
N ILE A 193 -3.94 8.36 -12.60
CA ILE A 193 -5.12 7.67 -12.06
C ILE A 193 -6.38 8.53 -12.14
N HIS A 194 -6.24 9.84 -11.99
CA HIS A 194 -7.35 10.78 -12.02
C HIS A 194 -7.63 11.34 -13.41
N TRP A 195 -7.00 10.80 -14.45
CA TRP A 195 -7.16 11.25 -15.83
C TRP A 195 -6.87 12.75 -15.98
N ASP A 196 -5.89 13.24 -15.23
CA ASP A 196 -5.46 14.63 -15.35
C ASP A 196 -4.93 14.88 -16.77
N ILE A 197 -5.34 16.01 -17.35
CA ILE A 197 -5.00 16.41 -18.72
C ILE A 197 -3.48 16.43 -18.91
N SER A 198 -2.76 16.90 -17.90
CA SER A 198 -1.29 16.95 -17.94
C SER A 198 -0.69 15.55 -18.02
N SER A 199 -1.25 14.59 -17.28
CA SER A 199 -0.74 13.21 -17.23
C SER A 199 -1.08 12.41 -18.49
N ILE A 200 -2.30 12.59 -19.02
CA ILE A 200 -2.68 11.99 -20.31
C ILE A 200 -1.85 12.61 -21.44
N GLY A 201 -1.68 13.94 -21.42
CA GLY A 201 -0.98 14.71 -22.44
C GLY A 201 0.49 14.32 -22.61
N GLN A 202 1.16 13.85 -21.54
CA GLN A 202 2.55 13.37 -21.61
C GLN A 202 2.73 12.18 -22.57
N ASN A 203 1.68 11.39 -22.81
CA ASN A 203 1.71 10.27 -23.74
C ASN A 203 1.27 10.65 -25.16
N ILE A 204 0.89 11.92 -25.39
CA ILE A 204 0.45 12.41 -26.69
C ILE A 204 1.61 13.10 -27.40
N LYS A 205 1.93 12.63 -28.61
CA LYS A 205 2.88 13.27 -29.52
C LYS A 205 2.14 13.90 -30.68
N HIS A 206 2.46 15.16 -30.96
CA HIS A 206 1.96 15.90 -32.11
C HIS A 206 3.05 16.00 -33.17
N ASN A 207 2.74 15.62 -34.41
CA ASN A 207 3.62 15.85 -35.55
C ASN A 207 2.81 16.16 -36.81
N ALA A 208 2.96 17.38 -37.35
CA ALA A 208 2.35 17.82 -38.62
C ALA A 208 0.85 17.50 -38.79
N GLY A 209 0.04 17.72 -37.74
CA GLY A 209 -1.40 17.44 -37.75
C GLY A 209 -1.78 15.99 -37.43
N ILE A 210 -0.80 15.11 -37.19
CA ILE A 210 -1.00 13.74 -36.72
C ILE A 210 -0.86 13.70 -35.20
N VAL A 211 -1.81 13.05 -34.54
CA VAL A 211 -1.78 12.74 -33.10
C VAL A 211 -1.40 11.28 -32.93
N GLN A 212 -0.33 11.02 -32.19
CA GLN A 212 0.07 9.67 -31.79
C GLN A 212 -0.01 9.54 -30.27
N ILE A 213 -0.71 8.52 -29.79
CA ILE A 213 -0.77 8.19 -28.36
C ILE A 213 0.19 7.03 -28.13
N ALA A 214 1.25 7.27 -27.37
CA ALA A 214 2.18 6.22 -26.99
C ALA A 214 1.51 5.31 -25.95
N ALA A 215 1.04 4.14 -26.39
CA ALA A 215 0.35 3.20 -25.51
C ALA A 215 1.28 2.57 -24.45
N ASN A 216 2.59 2.53 -24.72
CA ASN A 216 3.58 1.84 -23.89
C ASN A 216 4.73 2.79 -23.50
N ASN A 217 4.55 3.56 -22.44
CA ASN A 217 5.63 4.38 -21.89
C ASN A 217 6.53 3.52 -21.00
N LEU A 218 7.72 3.17 -21.50
CA LEU A 218 8.69 2.36 -20.75
C LEU A 218 9.17 3.05 -19.46
N ASN A 219 9.11 4.38 -19.35
CA ASN A 219 9.45 5.07 -18.11
C ASN A 219 8.48 4.72 -16.99
N ASP A 220 7.18 4.56 -17.30
CA ASP A 220 6.17 4.14 -16.32
C ASP A 220 6.50 2.74 -15.82
N GLY A 221 6.92 1.84 -16.72
CA GLY A 221 7.31 0.47 -16.35
C GLY A 221 8.51 0.47 -15.41
N ALA A 222 9.57 1.21 -15.74
CA ALA A 222 10.74 1.32 -14.88
C ALA A 222 10.42 1.97 -13.51
N LEU A 223 9.57 3.00 -13.49
CA LEU A 223 9.16 3.67 -12.25
C LEU A 223 8.28 2.77 -11.37
N ALA A 224 7.32 2.05 -11.95
CA ALA A 224 6.48 1.10 -11.23
C ALA A 224 7.33 0.03 -10.54
N LEU A 225 8.32 -0.53 -11.25
CA LEU A 225 9.25 -1.51 -10.72
C LEU A 225 10.11 -0.91 -9.59
N ALA A 226 10.67 0.29 -9.77
CA ALA A 226 11.46 0.94 -8.73
C ALA A 226 10.66 1.17 -7.43
N ILE A 227 9.40 1.61 -7.55
CA ILE A 227 8.49 1.78 -6.41
C ILE A 227 8.14 0.44 -5.77
N ALA A 228 7.88 -0.59 -6.58
CA ALA A 228 7.59 -1.92 -6.08
C ALA A 228 8.78 -2.49 -5.28
N PHE A 229 10.00 -2.34 -5.79
CA PHE A 229 11.23 -2.71 -5.09
C PHE A 229 11.35 -1.97 -3.77
N GLN A 230 11.29 -0.63 -3.78
CA GLN A 230 11.42 0.19 -2.57
C GLN A 230 10.34 -0.12 -1.53
N SER A 231 9.09 -0.31 -1.97
CA SER A 231 7.95 -0.60 -1.09
C SER A 231 8.07 -1.96 -0.42
N LEU A 232 8.42 -3.00 -1.20
CA LEU A 232 8.60 -4.34 -0.67
C LEU A 232 9.84 -4.42 0.24
N PHE A 233 10.95 -3.81 -0.18
CA PHE A 233 12.19 -3.77 0.60
C PHE A 233 11.98 -3.08 1.95
N GLY A 234 11.42 -1.86 1.93
CA GLY A 234 11.21 -1.08 3.15
C GLY A 234 10.29 -1.77 4.14
N LEU A 235 9.26 -2.48 3.65
CA LEU A 235 8.39 -3.26 4.52
C LEU A 235 9.07 -4.53 5.04
N LEU A 236 9.86 -5.23 4.22
CA LEU A 236 10.65 -6.37 4.68
C LEU A 236 11.61 -5.98 5.79
N GLU A 237 12.31 -4.86 5.64
CA GLU A 237 13.21 -4.34 6.67
C GLU A 237 12.47 -4.09 7.98
N MET A 238 11.29 -3.47 7.90
CA MET A 238 10.47 -3.18 9.07
C MET A 238 9.93 -4.45 9.75
N VAL A 239 9.44 -5.42 8.97
CA VAL A 239 8.96 -6.70 9.49
C VAL A 239 10.10 -7.48 10.14
N ASP A 240 11.25 -7.56 9.48
CA ASP A 240 12.43 -8.26 10.01
C ASP A 240 12.93 -7.64 11.31
N PHE A 241 13.00 -6.31 11.37
CA PHE A 241 13.41 -5.57 12.55
C PHE A 241 12.44 -5.77 13.72
N ASN A 242 11.13 -5.61 13.48
CA ASN A 242 10.12 -5.68 14.53
C ASN A 242 9.94 -7.09 15.12
N LEU A 243 10.09 -8.11 14.28
CA LEU A 243 9.89 -9.50 14.68
C LEU A 243 11.19 -10.26 14.95
N GLY A 244 12.34 -9.62 14.72
CA GLY A 244 13.66 -10.23 14.94
C GLY A 244 13.90 -11.49 14.09
N LEU A 245 13.46 -11.49 12.83
CA LEU A 245 13.46 -12.71 12.00
C LEU A 245 14.84 -13.10 11.46
N GLY A 246 15.78 -12.16 11.38
CA GLY A 246 17.17 -12.41 10.95
C GLY A 246 17.36 -12.58 9.43
N PHE A 247 16.40 -12.14 8.62
CA PHE A 247 16.47 -12.15 7.16
C PHE A 247 17.22 -10.94 6.58
N LYS A 248 17.52 -9.90 7.36
CA LYS A 248 18.22 -8.68 6.89
C LYS A 248 19.43 -8.93 5.99
N PRO A 249 20.38 -9.82 6.32
CA PRO A 249 21.54 -10.05 5.46
C PRO A 249 21.17 -10.51 4.04
N LYS A 250 20.07 -11.27 3.88
CA LYS A 250 19.62 -11.76 2.58
C LYS A 250 19.13 -10.64 1.68
N PHE A 251 18.20 -9.80 2.17
CA PHE A 251 17.63 -8.74 1.34
C PHE A 251 18.54 -7.50 1.23
N GLU A 252 19.43 -7.26 2.20
CA GLU A 252 20.41 -6.17 2.08
C GLU A 252 21.40 -6.42 0.95
N THR A 253 21.82 -7.67 0.77
CA THR A 253 22.68 -8.06 -0.37
C THR A 253 22.00 -7.72 -1.70
N ILE A 254 20.69 -8.02 -1.84
CA ILE A 254 19.92 -7.69 -3.04
C ILE A 254 19.88 -6.18 -3.26
N ARG A 255 19.64 -5.39 -2.20
CA ARG A 255 19.63 -3.92 -2.28
C ARG A 255 20.98 -3.36 -2.73
N LEU A 256 22.09 -3.87 -2.21
CA LEU A 256 23.42 -3.38 -2.59
C LEU A 256 23.70 -3.60 -4.08
N VAL A 257 23.39 -4.79 -4.61
CA VAL A 257 23.54 -5.09 -6.04
C VAL A 257 22.59 -4.24 -6.88
N TYR A 258 21.33 -4.09 -6.45
CA TYR A 258 20.36 -3.20 -7.09
C TYR A 258 20.90 -1.76 -7.23
N LEU A 259 21.42 -1.18 -6.15
CA LEU A 259 21.95 0.19 -6.17
C LEU A 259 23.17 0.32 -7.08
N GLN A 260 24.04 -0.70 -7.10
CA GLN A 260 25.19 -0.75 -8.00
C GLN A 260 24.74 -0.77 -9.47
N ASP A 261 23.80 -1.63 -9.83
CA ASP A 261 23.30 -1.74 -11.21
C ASP A 261 22.61 -0.45 -11.67
N ILE A 262 21.79 0.16 -10.80
CA ILE A 262 21.16 1.46 -11.10
C ILE A 262 22.19 2.57 -11.26
N SER A 263 23.29 2.56 -10.49
CA SER A 263 24.38 3.53 -10.64
C SER A 263 25.13 3.36 -11.97
N ASN A 264 25.36 2.11 -12.39
CA ASN A 264 26.00 1.80 -13.66
C ASN A 264 25.12 2.26 -14.84
N LEU A 265 23.80 2.09 -14.74
CA LEU A 265 22.84 2.58 -15.74
C LEU A 265 22.81 4.10 -15.88
N LYS A 266 23.18 4.86 -14.83
CA LYS A 266 23.32 6.32 -14.90
C LYS A 266 24.66 6.74 -15.49
N SER A 267 25.74 6.01 -15.18
CA SER A 267 27.09 6.36 -15.64
C SER A 267 27.21 6.21 -17.17
N ASN A 268 26.64 5.13 -17.72
CA ASN A 268 26.59 4.91 -19.18
C ASN A 268 25.74 5.96 -19.92
N THR A 269 24.95 6.79 -19.22
CA THR A 269 24.13 7.85 -19.84
C THR A 269 24.79 9.22 -19.82
N ALA A 270 25.91 9.40 -19.11
CA ALA A 270 26.64 10.66 -19.06
C ALA A 270 27.74 10.77 -20.15
N GLU A 271 28.02 9.67 -20.84
CA GLU A 271 29.05 9.56 -21.89
C GLU A 271 28.47 9.58 -23.32
N GLU A 272 27.14 9.67 -23.47
CA GLU A 272 26.41 9.88 -24.74
C GLU A 272 25.87 11.31 -24.85
#